data_AF-A0A5F0UYJ4-F1
#
_entry.id   AF-A0A5F0UYJ4-F1
#
_cell.length_a   1.000
_cell.length_b   1.000
_cell.length_c   1.000
_cell.angle_alpha   90.00
_cell.angle_beta   90.00
_cell.angle_gamma   90.00
#
_symmetry.space_group_name_H-M   'P 1'
#
loop_
_entity.id
_entity.type
_entity.pdbx_description
1 polymer ?
#
loop_
_entity_poly.entity_id
_entity_poly.type
_entity_poly.pdbx_seq_one_letter_code
_entity_poly.pdbx_strand_id
1 'polypeptide(L)'
;MFKRVHLIVMDSVGIGEAPDAEKFGDVGSDTLGHIAKEAGLTIPHLEQLGLGTIRPLDGVKNVADHDGYATKLEEISVGKDTMTGHWEI
;
A
#
# COMPACT_ATOMS: atom_id res chain seq x y z
N MET A 1 -7.77 18.96 -15.30
CA MET A 1 -6.36 18.94 -14.87
C MET A 1 -6.21 19.77 -13.62
N PHE A 2 -5.37 19.36 -12.66
CA PHE A 2 -5.24 20.01 -11.34
C PHE A 2 -4.19 21.13 -11.35
N LYS A 3 -4.43 22.21 -10.59
CA LYS A 3 -3.47 23.33 -10.44
C LYS A 3 -2.26 22.96 -9.56
N ARG A 4 -2.45 22.05 -8.61
CA ARG A 4 -1.42 21.56 -7.68
C ARG A 4 -1.65 20.06 -7.47
N VAL A 5 -0.57 19.34 -7.22
CA VAL A 5 -0.58 17.93 -6.81
C VAL A 5 0.16 17.83 -5.49
N HIS A 6 -0.43 17.12 -4.54
CA HIS A 6 0.17 16.80 -3.25
C HIS A 6 0.41 15.31 -3.22
N LEU A 7 1.67 14.91 -3.37
CA LEU A 7 2.11 13.53 -3.26
C LEU A 7 2.54 13.28 -1.82
N ILE A 8 1.98 12.23 -1.19
CA ILE A 8 2.29 11.82 0.17
C ILE A 8 2.80 10.38 0.11
N VAL A 9 4.04 10.17 0.55
CA VAL A 9 4.63 8.83 0.67
C VAL A 9 4.53 8.40 2.13
N MET A 10 3.84 7.28 2.38
CA MET A 10 3.87 6.61 3.67
C MET A 10 5.01 5.59 3.62
N ASP A 11 6.20 6.00 4.04
CA ASP A 11 7.42 5.19 3.90
C ASP A 11 7.25 3.80 4.54
N SER A 12 7.67 2.76 3.82
CA SER A 12 7.57 1.33 4.16
C SER A 12 6.16 0.72 4.29
N VAL A 13 5.07 1.47 4.01
CA VAL A 13 3.68 0.95 4.11
C VAL A 13 3.30 0.08 2.91
N GLY A 14 3.84 -1.13 2.86
CA GLY A 14 3.55 -2.15 1.84
C GLY A 14 2.17 -2.80 1.99
N ILE A 15 1.60 -3.24 0.86
CA ILE A 15 0.27 -3.89 0.79
C ILE A 15 0.34 -5.36 0.35
N GLY A 16 1.41 -6.05 0.77
CA GLY A 16 1.69 -7.45 0.44
C GLY A 16 2.96 -7.61 -0.38
N GLU A 17 3.40 -8.85 -0.52
CA GLU A 17 4.59 -9.21 -1.28
C GLU A 17 4.47 -8.88 -2.78
N ALA A 18 5.58 -8.51 -3.40
CA ALA A 18 5.70 -8.33 -4.85
C ALA A 18 5.90 -9.68 -5.57
N PRO A 19 5.61 -9.77 -6.89
CA PRO A 19 5.78 -11.02 -7.65
C PRO A 19 7.20 -11.60 -7.63
N ASP A 20 8.23 -10.79 -7.38
CA ASP A 20 9.62 -11.20 -7.33
C ASP A 20 10.21 -11.23 -5.90
N ALA A 21 9.35 -11.22 -4.86
CA ALA A 21 9.75 -11.26 -3.46
C ALA A 21 10.71 -12.42 -3.12
N GLU A 22 10.62 -13.54 -3.83
CA GLU A 22 11.55 -14.67 -3.69
C GLU A 22 13.01 -14.27 -3.91
N LYS A 23 13.31 -13.38 -4.87
CA LYS A 23 14.68 -12.91 -5.15
C LYS A 23 15.26 -12.09 -4.01
N PHE A 24 14.40 -11.51 -3.19
CA PHE A 24 14.77 -10.66 -2.06
C PHE A 24 14.65 -11.35 -0.70
N GLY A 25 14.21 -12.62 -0.68
CA GLY A 25 13.98 -13.38 0.55
C GLY A 25 12.75 -12.93 1.35
N ASP A 26 11.81 -12.26 0.70
CA ASP A 26 10.65 -11.60 1.34
C ASP A 26 9.32 -12.35 1.09
N VAL A 27 9.37 -13.64 0.76
CA VAL A 27 8.17 -14.45 0.56
C VAL A 27 7.33 -14.47 1.83
N GLY A 28 6.04 -14.18 1.70
CA GLY A 28 5.09 -14.02 2.80
C GLY A 28 5.12 -12.65 3.47
N SER A 29 5.91 -11.69 2.97
CA SER A 29 5.90 -10.34 3.52
C SER A 29 4.56 -9.64 3.28
N ASP A 30 4.02 -9.05 4.35
CA ASP A 30 2.76 -8.32 4.27
C ASP A 30 2.66 -7.27 5.40
N THR A 31 3.14 -6.05 5.15
CA THR A 31 3.17 -5.00 6.17
C THR A 31 1.76 -4.65 6.69
N LEU A 32 0.88 -4.14 5.82
CA LEU A 32 -0.47 -3.76 6.24
C LEU A 32 -1.29 -4.94 6.76
N GLY A 33 -1.20 -6.11 6.13
CA GLY A 33 -1.95 -7.30 6.53
C GLY A 33 -1.52 -7.84 7.88
N HIS A 34 -0.21 -7.92 8.15
CA HIS A 34 0.28 -8.36 9.46
C HIS A 34 -0.05 -7.35 10.57
N ILE A 35 0.06 -6.04 10.31
CA ILE A 35 -0.35 -5.01 11.28
C ILE A 35 -1.84 -5.13 11.60
N ALA A 36 -2.68 -5.21 10.56
CA ALA A 36 -4.13 -5.36 10.67
C ALA A 36 -4.52 -6.58 11.52
N LYS A 37 -3.83 -7.70 11.33
CA LYS A 37 -4.09 -8.95 12.05
C LYS A 37 -3.59 -8.94 13.50
N GLU A 38 -2.36 -8.47 13.74
CA GLU A 38 -1.69 -8.61 15.04
C GLU A 38 -2.00 -7.44 16.00
N ALA A 39 -2.05 -6.22 15.49
CA ALA A 39 -2.25 -5.01 16.30
C ALA A 39 -3.65 -4.41 16.17
N GLY A 40 -4.40 -4.81 15.14
CA GLY A 40 -5.62 -4.12 14.71
C GLY A 40 -5.31 -2.80 14.01
N LEU A 41 -6.20 -2.38 13.11
CA LEU A 41 -6.00 -1.19 12.29
C LEU A 41 -7.30 -0.38 12.21
N THR A 42 -7.28 0.86 12.72
CA THR A 42 -8.42 1.79 12.67
C THR A 42 -8.05 3.01 11.83
N ILE A 43 -8.44 3.00 10.55
CA ILE A 43 -8.05 4.02 9.56
C ILE A 43 -9.24 4.49 8.71
N PRO A 44 -10.32 5.00 9.33
CA PRO A 44 -11.59 5.29 8.65
C PRO A 44 -11.46 6.27 7.47
N HIS A 45 -10.48 7.19 7.52
CA HIS A 45 -10.25 8.12 6.41
C HIS A 45 -9.56 7.45 5.21
N LEU A 46 -8.65 6.50 5.44
CA LEU A 46 -8.03 5.74 4.34
C LEU A 46 -9.02 4.73 3.74
N GLU A 47 -9.93 4.19 4.55
CA GLU A 47 -11.08 3.41 4.05
C GLU A 47 -11.93 4.25 3.08
N GLN A 48 -12.29 5.48 3.47
CA GLN A 48 -13.07 6.40 2.64
C GLN A 48 -12.29 6.90 1.41
N LEU A 49 -10.96 6.83 1.40
CA LEU A 49 -10.14 7.06 0.21
C LEU A 49 -10.00 5.83 -0.70
N GLY A 50 -10.49 4.66 -0.27
CA GLY A 50 -10.55 3.45 -1.06
C GLY A 50 -9.49 2.38 -0.73
N LEU A 51 -8.72 2.50 0.36
CA LEU A 51 -7.67 1.53 0.69
C LEU A 51 -8.19 0.08 0.73
N GLY A 52 -9.36 -0.14 1.34
CA GLY A 52 -9.97 -1.46 1.47
C GLY A 52 -10.49 -2.08 0.16
N THR A 53 -10.48 -1.34 -0.94
CA THR A 53 -10.87 -1.87 -2.27
C THR A 53 -9.68 -2.47 -3.02
N ILE A 54 -8.44 -2.12 -2.66
CA ILE A 54 -7.22 -2.65 -3.28
C ILE A 54 -7.09 -4.15 -3.01
N ARG A 55 -7.32 -4.56 -1.75
CA ARG A 55 -7.49 -5.95 -1.33
C ARG A 55 -8.13 -6.02 0.07
N PRO A 56 -8.70 -7.16 0.47
CA PRO A 56 -9.18 -7.38 1.83
C PRO A 56 -8.05 -7.26 2.87
N LEU A 57 -8.33 -6.56 3.98
CA LEU A 57 -7.45 -6.38 5.13
C LEU A 57 -8.28 -6.48 6.41
N ASP A 58 -7.76 -7.13 7.44
CA ASP A 58 -8.48 -7.32 8.71
C ASP A 58 -8.80 -5.96 9.36
N GLY A 59 -10.07 -5.75 9.73
CA GLY A 59 -10.51 -4.51 10.35
C GLY A 59 -10.59 -3.28 9.42
N VAL A 60 -10.24 -3.41 8.14
CA VAL A 60 -10.35 -2.32 7.15
C VAL A 60 -11.54 -2.58 6.23
N LYS A 61 -12.46 -1.63 6.18
CA LYS A 61 -13.68 -1.75 5.38
C LYS A 61 -13.42 -1.53 3.89
N ASN A 62 -14.02 -2.38 3.06
CA ASN A 62 -14.21 -2.13 1.63
C ASN A 62 -15.42 -1.21 1.45
N VAL A 63 -15.16 0.08 1.22
CA VAL A 63 -16.19 1.12 1.02
C VAL A 63 -16.47 1.24 -0.48
N ALA A 64 -17.68 0.89 -0.91
CA ALA A 64 -18.05 0.91 -2.33
C ALA A 64 -18.16 2.33 -2.93
N ASP A 65 -18.59 3.32 -2.12
CA ASP A 65 -18.75 4.73 -2.50
C ASP A 65 -17.64 5.57 -1.84
N HIS A 66 -16.40 5.30 -2.22
CA HIS A 66 -15.21 5.99 -1.69
C HIS A 66 -14.86 7.24 -2.50
N ASP A 67 -14.20 8.20 -1.88
CA ASP A 67 -14.00 9.57 -2.41
C ASP A 67 -12.88 9.66 -3.47
N GLY A 68 -12.13 8.59 -3.68
CA GLY A 68 -10.91 8.57 -4.51
C GLY A 68 -10.84 7.47 -5.56
N TYR A 69 -9.64 7.29 -6.12
CA TYR A 69 -9.27 6.12 -6.92
C TYR A 69 -8.17 5.37 -6.18
N ALA A 70 -8.27 4.04 -6.15
CA ALA A 70 -7.32 3.20 -5.45
C ALA A 70 -6.81 2.07 -6.35
N THR A 71 -5.50 1.82 -6.29
CA THR A 71 -4.81 0.70 -6.91
C THR A 71 -3.53 0.43 -6.11
N LYS A 72 -2.87 -0.70 -6.38
CA LYS A 72 -1.48 -0.93 -6.00
C LYS A 72 -0.54 -0.68 -7.18
N LEU A 73 0.73 -0.48 -6.86
CA LEU A 73 1.82 -0.35 -7.83
C LEU A 73 2.85 -1.46 -7.55
N GLU A 74 3.61 -1.82 -8.58
CA GLU A 74 4.69 -2.82 -8.51
C GLU A 74 5.99 -2.10 -8.83
N GLU A 75 7.01 -2.28 -7.99
CA GLU A 75 8.36 -1.74 -8.21
C GLU A 75 9.07 -2.56 -9.29
N ILE A 76 9.69 -1.88 -10.25
CA ILE A 76 10.40 -2.49 -11.40
C ILE A 76 11.91 -2.48 -11.17
N SER A 77 12.41 -1.54 -10.38
CA SER A 77 13.83 -1.42 -10.03
C SER A 77 14.33 -2.66 -9.28
N VAL A 78 15.63 -2.93 -9.42
CA VAL A 78 16.28 -4.13 -8.84
C VAL A 78 16.65 -3.93 -7.36
N GLY A 79 16.27 -2.79 -6.76
CA GLY A 79 16.50 -2.47 -5.36
C GLY A 79 15.18 -2.30 -4.60
N LYS A 80 15.23 -2.41 -3.28
CA LYS A 80 14.08 -2.19 -2.36
C LYS A 80 14.39 -1.16 -1.27
N ASP A 81 15.42 -0.34 -1.49
CA ASP A 81 15.85 0.70 -0.57
C ASP A 81 15.10 2.01 -0.81
N THR A 82 15.10 2.90 0.18
CA THR A 82 14.38 4.17 0.14
C THR A 82 14.74 5.02 -1.07
N MET A 83 16.00 5.06 -1.51
CA MET A 83 16.39 5.91 -2.64
C MET A 83 15.87 5.34 -3.95
N THR A 84 16.02 4.04 -4.16
CA THR A 84 15.53 3.35 -5.36
C THR A 84 14.04 3.57 -5.54
N GLY A 85 13.24 3.30 -4.50
CA GLY A 85 11.78 3.49 -4.58
C GLY A 85 11.37 4.94 -4.82
N HIS A 86 12.02 5.91 -4.19
CA HIS A 86 11.72 7.33 -4.41
C HIS A 86 12.15 7.85 -5.79
N TRP A 87 13.13 7.23 -6.44
CA TRP A 87 13.55 7.58 -7.80
C TRP A 87 12.65 6.99 -8.88
N GLU A 88 11.97 5.89 -8.59
CA GLU A 88 11.02 5.26 -9.52
C GLU A 88 9.65 5.96 -9.57
N ILE A 89 9.24 6.61 -8.47
CA ILE A 89 8.01 7.43 -8.37
C ILE A 89 8.08 8.66 -9.27
#